data_AF-A0A2M7JNR0-F1
#
_entry.id   AF-A0A2M7JNR0-F1
#
_cell.length_a   1.000
_cell.length_b   1.000
_cell.length_c   1.000
_cell.angle_alpha   90.00
_cell.angle_beta   90.00
_cell.angle_gamma   90.00
#
_symmetry.space_group_name_H-M   'P 1'
#
loop_
_entity.id
_entity.type
_entity.pdbx_description
1 polymer ?
#
loop_
_entity_poly.entity_id
_entity_poly.type
_entity_poly.pdbx_seq_one_letter_code
_entity_poly.pdbx_strand_id
1 'polypeptide(L)'
;MGEVIQLFGETDKYLDNVIIYRPFEFRRADWETGHFIQMQRVHSVQFEAAGPKKRPREDAKKAHLPPHFELTGGLFNTILSLFSHREDEEAMREIYYLTGLTDCIINQVNPVLRTDLLRDIYRRIFKMKERLRVSWYGRPIDKVLLPLDESLFSFALYRENLSSAQTMKELYAAIKKGTDEMFDILSANYVFYCPSGGVNRQSSKRPSA
;
A
#
# COMPACT_ATOMS: atom_id res chain seq x y z
N MET A 1 -34.15 9.79 21.44
CA MET A 1 -33.93 8.84 20.33
C MET A 1 -33.57 9.68 19.12
N GLY A 2 -32.30 9.71 18.72
CA GLY A 2 -31.84 10.53 17.61
C GLY A 2 -31.89 9.73 16.31
N GLU A 3 -32.65 10.22 15.33
CA GLU A 3 -32.63 9.70 13.97
C GLU A 3 -31.27 9.95 13.32
N VAL A 4 -30.64 8.89 12.82
CA VAL A 4 -29.45 8.98 11.99
C VAL A 4 -29.90 9.32 10.58
N ILE A 5 -29.52 10.52 10.11
CA ILE A 5 -29.75 10.94 8.72
C ILE A 5 -28.84 10.08 7.82
N GLN A 6 -29.45 9.19 7.03
CA GLN A 6 -28.79 8.55 5.90
C GLN A 6 -28.67 9.57 4.75
N LEU A 7 -27.58 10.32 4.73
CA LEU A 7 -27.08 10.92 3.50
C LEU A 7 -26.40 9.79 2.74
N PHE A 8 -26.99 9.31 1.62
CA PHE A 8 -26.39 8.58 0.48
C PHE A 8 -27.45 7.67 -0.17
N GLY A 9 -28.53 8.29 -0.68
CA GLY A 9 -29.39 7.65 -1.67
C GLY A 9 -28.69 7.62 -3.03
N GLU A 10 -28.70 6.46 -3.70
CA GLU A 10 -28.10 6.13 -5.02
C GLU A 10 -26.70 5.45 -5.05
N THR A 11 -26.26 4.78 -3.98
CA THR A 11 -24.89 4.19 -3.91
C THR A 11 -24.78 2.68 -4.18
N ASP A 12 -25.87 1.98 -4.51
CA ASP A 12 -25.85 0.49 -4.52
C ASP A 12 -25.10 -0.14 -5.71
N LYS A 13 -24.77 0.61 -6.77
CA LYS A 13 -23.97 0.08 -7.89
C LYS A 13 -22.46 0.25 -7.75
N TYR A 14 -22.00 1.10 -6.82
CA TYR A 14 -20.57 1.40 -6.65
C TYR A 14 -19.88 0.48 -5.64
N LEU A 15 -20.63 -0.36 -4.92
CA LEU A 15 -20.11 -1.19 -3.83
C LEU A 15 -19.73 -2.62 -4.25
N ASP A 16 -20.16 -3.08 -5.43
CA ASP A 16 -20.02 -4.50 -5.81
C ASP A 16 -18.55 -4.93 -6.03
N ASN A 17 -17.65 -3.96 -6.27
CA ASN A 17 -16.22 -4.22 -6.38
C ASN A 17 -15.41 -3.91 -5.12
N VAL A 18 -16.01 -3.40 -4.04
CA VAL A 18 -15.27 -3.07 -2.81
C VAL A 18 -15.04 -4.34 -1.98
N ILE A 19 -13.78 -4.64 -1.69
CA ILE A 19 -13.38 -5.75 -0.81
C ILE A 19 -13.44 -5.29 0.65
N ILE A 20 -12.88 -4.12 0.92
CA ILE A 20 -12.90 -3.47 2.23
C ILE A 20 -12.72 -1.96 2.06
N TYR A 21 -13.40 -1.18 2.91
CA TYR A 21 -13.36 0.29 2.85
C TYR A 21 -12.28 0.91 3.73
N ARG A 22 -11.93 0.26 4.86
CA ARG A 22 -10.95 0.73 5.83
C ARG A 22 -10.10 -0.41 6.38
N PRO A 23 -8.83 -0.13 6.76
CA PRO A 23 -8.20 1.20 6.79
C PRO A 23 -7.77 1.68 5.40
N PHE A 24 -7.33 0.78 4.53
CA PHE A 24 -7.14 1.08 3.11
C PHE A 24 -8.31 0.55 2.31
N GLU A 25 -8.71 1.30 1.29
CA GLU A 25 -9.78 0.88 0.41
C GLU A 25 -9.23 -0.05 -0.68
N PHE A 26 -9.57 -1.34 -0.56
CA PHE A 26 -9.22 -2.34 -1.57
C PHE A 26 -10.44 -2.68 -2.41
N ARG A 27 -10.26 -2.74 -3.72
CA ARG A 27 -11.30 -3.06 -4.69
C ARG A 27 -10.87 -4.17 -5.63
N ARG A 28 -11.83 -4.90 -6.20
CA ARG A 28 -11.62 -5.80 -7.33
C ARG A 28 -11.52 -4.98 -8.60
N ALA A 29 -10.49 -5.23 -9.39
CA ALA A 29 -10.44 -4.72 -10.75
C ALA A 29 -11.46 -5.49 -11.62
N ASP A 30 -12.24 -4.78 -12.42
CA ASP A 30 -13.09 -5.36 -13.48
C ASP A 30 -12.34 -5.45 -14.82
N TRP A 31 -11.03 -5.25 -14.81
CA TRP A 31 -10.12 -5.37 -15.96
C TRP A 31 -8.98 -6.34 -15.66
N GLU A 32 -8.31 -6.83 -16.71
CA GLU A 32 -7.12 -7.66 -16.55
C GLU A 32 -5.94 -6.85 -16.00
N THR A 33 -5.48 -7.22 -14.81
CA THR A 33 -4.23 -6.69 -14.24
C THR A 33 -3.49 -7.77 -13.46
N GLY A 34 -2.20 -7.92 -13.75
CA GLY A 34 -1.30 -8.83 -13.04
C GLY A 34 -0.73 -8.25 -11.74
N HIS A 35 -0.92 -6.95 -11.51
CA HIS A 35 -0.36 -6.22 -10.38
C HIS A 35 -1.44 -5.40 -9.66
N PHE A 36 -1.16 -5.06 -8.40
CA PHE A 36 -1.99 -4.09 -7.69
C PHE A 36 -1.84 -2.72 -8.35
N ILE A 37 -2.96 -2.01 -8.49
CA ILE A 37 -2.99 -0.64 -9.00
C ILE A 37 -3.37 0.29 -7.86
N GLN A 38 -2.52 1.27 -7.57
CA GLN A 38 -2.84 2.37 -6.67
C GLN A 38 -3.32 3.57 -7.50
N MET A 39 -4.50 4.08 -7.16
CA MET A 39 -5.13 5.20 -7.87
C MET A 39 -5.65 6.21 -6.86
N GLN A 40 -5.54 7.51 -7.17
CA GLN A 40 -6.18 8.51 -6.34
C GLN A 40 -7.71 8.30 -6.32
N ARG A 41 -8.32 8.51 -5.16
CA ARG A 41 -9.76 8.35 -4.94
C ARG A 41 -10.57 9.21 -5.91
N VAL A 42 -10.13 10.44 -6.19
CA VAL A 42 -10.78 11.34 -7.16
C VAL A 42 -10.83 10.74 -8.57
N HIS A 43 -9.72 10.15 -9.02
CA HIS A 43 -9.65 9.50 -10.33
C HIS A 43 -10.46 8.20 -10.37
N SER A 44 -10.45 7.44 -9.29
CA SER A 44 -11.25 6.22 -9.15
C SER A 44 -12.75 6.54 -9.24
N VAL A 45 -13.24 7.55 -8.50
CA VAL A 45 -14.65 7.96 -8.57
C VAL A 45 -15.04 8.40 -9.98
N GLN A 46 -14.21 9.20 -10.65
CA GLN A 46 -14.47 9.64 -12.02
C GLN A 46 -14.51 8.46 -13.02
N PHE A 47 -13.60 7.50 -12.86
CA PHE A 47 -13.54 6.30 -13.69
C PHE A 47 -14.77 5.41 -13.51
N GLU A 48 -15.18 5.19 -12.26
CA GLU A 48 -16.33 4.35 -11.95
C GLU A 48 -17.64 4.99 -12.45
N ALA A 49 -17.78 6.32 -12.27
CA ALA A 49 -18.93 7.10 -12.71
C ALA A 49 -19.11 7.14 -14.24
N ALA A 50 -18.03 6.96 -15.02
CA ALA A 50 -18.11 6.87 -16.48
C ALA A 50 -18.88 5.62 -16.97
N GLY A 51 -19.09 4.63 -16.08
CA GLY A 51 -19.89 3.43 -16.31
C GLY A 51 -19.23 2.39 -17.23
N PRO A 52 -19.73 1.14 -17.24
CA PRO A 52 -19.10 0.02 -17.94
C PRO A 52 -19.03 0.16 -19.46
N LYS A 53 -19.85 1.04 -20.07
CA LYS A 53 -19.88 1.28 -21.51
C LYS A 53 -18.69 2.10 -22.05
N LYS A 54 -17.98 2.82 -21.16
CA LYS A 54 -16.74 3.55 -21.48
C LYS A 54 -15.50 2.84 -20.94
N ARG A 55 -15.67 1.74 -20.21
CA ARG A 55 -14.55 0.95 -19.70
C ARG A 55 -13.90 0.21 -20.86
N PRO A 56 -12.57 0.11 -20.87
CA PRO A 56 -11.88 -0.75 -21.82
C PRO A 56 -12.51 -2.16 -21.79
N ARG A 57 -12.91 -2.69 -22.96
CA ARG A 57 -13.28 -4.13 -23.10
C ARG A 57 -12.13 -5.01 -22.58
N GLU A 58 -12.37 -6.30 -22.33
CA GLU A 58 -11.33 -7.27 -21.91
C GLU A 58 -10.02 -7.15 -22.74
N ASP A 59 -10.12 -6.76 -24.01
CA ASP A 59 -8.99 -6.59 -24.94
C ASP A 59 -8.26 -5.23 -24.83
N ALA A 60 -8.85 -4.25 -24.15
CA ALA A 60 -8.34 -2.89 -24.09
C ALA A 60 -7.35 -2.75 -22.94
N LYS A 61 -6.09 -3.01 -23.32
CA LYS A 61 -4.85 -2.73 -22.60
C LYS A 61 -4.94 -1.46 -21.73
N LYS A 62 -4.14 -1.45 -20.64
CA LYS A 62 -3.86 -0.40 -19.62
C LYS A 62 -3.96 1.09 -20.04
N ALA A 63 -3.93 1.40 -21.34
CA ALA A 63 -3.96 2.73 -21.94
C ALA A 63 -5.20 3.60 -21.62
N HIS A 64 -6.27 3.03 -21.04
CA HIS A 64 -7.49 3.79 -20.71
C HIS A 64 -7.69 4.00 -19.20
N LEU A 65 -6.74 3.57 -18.37
CA LEU A 65 -6.82 3.82 -16.94
C LEU A 65 -6.44 5.27 -16.64
N PRO A 66 -7.13 5.95 -15.70
CA PRO A 66 -6.69 7.24 -15.18
C PRO A 66 -5.26 7.19 -14.64
N PRO A 67 -4.63 8.33 -14.35
CA PRO A 67 -3.31 8.36 -13.72
C PRO A 67 -3.26 7.46 -12.48
N HIS A 68 -2.35 6.48 -12.51
CA HIS A 68 -2.23 5.43 -11.51
C HIS A 68 -0.79 4.97 -11.35
N PHE A 69 -0.51 4.29 -10.24
CA PHE A 69 0.74 3.61 -9.98
C PHE A 69 0.53 2.10 -10.07
N GLU A 70 1.36 1.44 -10.87
CA GLU A 70 1.44 -0.01 -10.87
C GLU A 70 2.43 -0.47 -9.79
N LEU A 71 1.95 -1.26 -8.83
CA LEU A 71 2.74 -1.68 -7.68
C LEU A 71 3.48 -2.98 -8.01
N THR A 72 4.71 -2.86 -8.49
CA THR A 72 5.61 -3.97 -8.85
C THR A 72 6.78 -4.12 -7.88
N GLY A 73 7.49 -5.24 -7.92
CA GLY A 73 8.75 -5.42 -7.17
C GLY A 73 8.57 -5.30 -5.65
N GLY A 74 9.35 -4.44 -5.01
CA GLY A 74 9.24 -4.19 -3.57
C GLY A 74 7.88 -3.64 -3.14
N LEU A 75 7.27 -2.77 -3.97
CA LEU A 75 5.94 -2.21 -3.74
C LEU A 75 4.85 -3.28 -3.75
N PHE A 76 4.96 -4.27 -4.65
CA PHE A 76 4.03 -5.40 -4.72
C PHE A 76 4.01 -6.18 -3.40
N ASN A 77 5.19 -6.48 -2.86
CA ASN A 77 5.31 -7.21 -1.60
C ASN A 77 4.77 -6.39 -0.41
N THR A 78 4.98 -5.06 -0.41
CA THR A 78 4.42 -4.15 0.60
C THR A 78 2.90 -4.18 0.55
N ILE A 79 2.28 -3.93 -0.61
CA ILE A 79 0.82 -3.88 -0.72
C ILE A 79 0.18 -5.25 -0.50
N LEU A 80 0.82 -6.34 -0.91
CA LEU A 80 0.35 -7.70 -0.64
C LEU A 80 0.34 -8.01 0.87
N SER A 81 1.37 -7.57 1.58
CA SER A 81 1.46 -7.75 3.04
C SER A 81 0.38 -6.95 3.77
N LEU A 82 0.15 -5.71 3.33
CA LEU A 82 -0.94 -4.85 3.82
C LEU A 82 -2.30 -5.46 3.52
N PHE A 83 -2.53 -5.96 2.30
CA PHE A 83 -3.78 -6.61 1.90
C PHE A 83 -4.07 -7.89 2.70
N SER A 84 -3.02 -8.64 3.06
CA SER A 84 -3.15 -9.85 3.89
C SER A 84 -3.60 -9.54 5.31
N HIS A 85 -3.31 -8.33 5.81
CA HIS A 85 -3.70 -7.81 7.13
C HIS A 85 -4.78 -6.73 7.03
N ARG A 86 -5.52 -6.66 5.91
CA ARG A 86 -6.45 -5.56 5.62
C ARG A 86 -7.53 -5.31 6.68
N GLU A 87 -7.81 -6.29 7.53
CA GLU A 87 -8.81 -6.19 8.60
C GLU A 87 -8.23 -5.69 9.93
N ASP A 88 -6.92 -5.51 10.02
CA ASP A 88 -6.19 -5.10 11.23
C ASP A 88 -5.33 -3.85 10.94
N GLU A 89 -5.85 -2.68 11.32
CA GLU A 89 -5.17 -1.40 11.10
C GLU A 89 -3.86 -1.29 11.88
N GLU A 90 -3.80 -1.83 13.10
CA GLU A 90 -2.58 -1.78 13.91
C GLU A 90 -1.47 -2.59 13.23
N ALA A 91 -1.77 -3.81 12.78
CA ALA A 91 -0.84 -4.62 12.03
C ALA A 91 -0.42 -3.94 10.72
N MET A 92 -1.35 -3.32 9.99
CA MET A 92 -1.03 -2.58 8.77
C MET A 92 -0.08 -1.40 9.01
N ARG A 93 -0.31 -0.62 10.07
CA ARG A 93 0.58 0.48 10.46
C ARG A 93 1.96 -0.04 10.87
N GLU A 94 2.03 -1.17 11.57
CA GLU A 94 3.31 -1.79 11.91
C GLU A 94 4.08 -2.31 10.68
N ILE A 95 3.38 -2.89 9.70
CA ILE A 95 3.94 -3.30 8.41
C ILE A 95 4.47 -2.08 7.65
N TYR A 96 3.72 -0.98 7.65
CA TYR A 96 4.13 0.23 6.95
C TYR A 96 5.30 0.94 7.65
N TYR A 97 5.35 0.90 8.99
CA TYR A 97 6.53 1.33 9.75
C TYR A 97 7.76 0.45 9.44
N LEU A 98 7.60 -0.88 9.37
CA LEU A 98 8.67 -1.80 8.94
C LEU A 98 9.19 -1.47 7.53
N THR A 99 8.28 -1.05 6.65
CA THR A 99 8.59 -0.59 5.29
C THR A 99 9.47 0.66 5.34
N GLY A 100 9.14 1.65 6.18
CA GLY A 100 9.97 2.85 6.38
C GLY A 100 11.35 2.55 6.96
N LEU A 101 11.45 1.61 7.91
CA LEU A 101 12.76 1.14 8.41
C LEU A 101 13.62 0.53 7.30
N THR A 102 12.99 -0.25 6.43
CA THR A 102 13.66 -0.92 5.31
C THR A 102 14.08 0.09 4.24
N ASP A 103 13.24 1.05 3.91
CA ASP A 103 13.57 2.15 2.99
C ASP A 103 14.76 2.97 3.49
N CYS A 104 14.79 3.28 4.80
CA CYS A 104 15.88 4.02 5.43
C CYS A 104 17.24 3.30 5.27
N ILE A 105 17.26 1.96 5.40
CA ILE A 105 18.46 1.16 5.14
C ILE A 105 18.83 1.14 3.67
N ILE A 106 17.86 0.90 2.76
CA ILE A 106 18.11 0.80 1.32
C ILE A 106 18.71 2.09 0.78
N ASN A 107 18.11 3.23 1.15
CA ASN A 107 18.50 4.54 0.67
C ASN A 107 19.62 5.20 1.51
N GLN A 108 20.07 4.56 2.59
CA GLN A 108 21.11 5.04 3.51
C GLN A 108 20.94 6.53 3.91
N VAL A 109 19.70 6.94 4.17
CA VAL A 109 19.33 8.37 4.29
C VAL A 109 19.95 9.05 5.53
N ASN A 110 20.27 8.28 6.58
CA ASN A 110 20.78 8.82 7.83
C ASN A 110 22.26 8.44 8.10
N PRO A 111 23.13 9.40 8.48
CA PRO A 111 24.55 9.14 8.78
C PRO A 111 24.81 8.16 9.94
N VAL A 112 23.93 8.07 10.94
CA VAL A 112 23.99 7.14 12.08
C VAL A 112 24.01 5.68 11.59
N LEU A 113 23.46 5.39 10.40
CA LEU A 113 23.50 4.07 9.78
C LEU A 113 24.91 3.62 9.37
N ARG A 114 25.91 4.51 9.37
CA ARG A 114 27.33 4.19 9.10
C ARG A 114 28.08 3.70 10.34
N THR A 115 27.41 3.60 11.48
CA THR A 115 27.98 3.16 12.76
C THR A 115 27.58 1.71 13.08
N ASP A 116 28.16 1.13 14.13
CA ASP A 116 27.80 -0.22 14.63
C ASP A 116 26.30 -0.41 14.94
N LEU A 117 25.56 0.70 15.07
CA LEU A 117 24.11 0.73 15.33
C LEU A 117 23.27 0.17 14.18
N LEU A 118 23.84 0.04 12.97
CA LEU A 118 23.18 -0.59 11.82
C LEU A 118 22.75 -2.04 12.13
N ARG A 119 23.57 -2.77 12.91
CA ARG A 119 23.29 -4.15 13.29
C ARG A 119 22.00 -4.28 14.11
N ASP A 120 21.73 -3.30 14.97
CA ASP A 120 20.53 -3.31 15.81
C ASP A 120 19.27 -3.00 15.03
N ILE A 121 19.36 -2.14 13.99
CA ILE A 121 18.25 -1.91 13.07
C ILE A 121 17.94 -3.18 12.28
N TYR A 122 18.96 -3.85 11.71
CA TYR A 122 18.76 -5.12 11.02
C TYR A 122 18.09 -6.14 11.93
N ARG A 123 18.57 -6.32 13.16
CA ARG A 123 17.93 -7.22 14.14
C ARG A 123 16.48 -6.87 14.37
N ARG A 124 16.16 -5.58 14.49
CA ARG A 124 14.78 -5.11 14.66
C ARG A 124 13.91 -5.43 13.44
N ILE A 125 14.41 -5.15 12.24
CA ILE A 125 13.72 -5.46 10.98
C ILE A 125 13.46 -6.96 10.86
N PHE A 126 14.46 -7.81 11.10
CA PHE A 126 14.29 -9.26 11.03
C PHE A 126 13.26 -9.78 12.02
N LYS A 127 13.28 -9.32 13.27
CA LYS A 127 12.27 -9.69 14.28
C LYS A 127 10.87 -9.26 13.86
N MET A 128 10.72 -8.03 13.35
CA MET A 128 9.42 -7.53 12.89
C MET A 128 8.93 -8.28 11.65
N LYS A 129 9.84 -8.57 10.71
CA LYS A 129 9.56 -9.32 9.49
C LYS A 129 9.01 -10.72 9.81
N GLU A 130 9.65 -11.42 10.75
CA GLU A 130 9.22 -12.73 11.22
C GLU A 130 7.85 -12.67 11.91
N ARG A 131 7.68 -11.72 12.84
CA ARG A 131 6.42 -11.53 13.58
C ARG A 131 5.23 -11.19 12.67
N LEU A 132 5.43 -10.29 11.71
CA LEU A 132 4.40 -9.80 10.80
C LEU A 132 4.26 -10.68 9.54
N ARG A 133 5.06 -11.74 9.42
CA ARG A 133 5.11 -12.64 8.25
C ARG A 133 5.26 -11.91 6.91
N VAL A 134 5.94 -10.77 6.92
CA VAL A 134 6.21 -9.97 5.72
C VAL A 134 7.37 -10.61 4.97
N SER A 135 7.25 -10.73 3.66
CA SER A 135 8.42 -11.09 2.86
C SER A 135 8.57 -10.24 1.62
N TRP A 136 9.63 -9.44 1.61
CA TRP A 136 10.20 -8.91 0.37
C TRP A 136 11.10 -9.99 -0.24
N TYR A 137 10.53 -10.77 -1.16
CA TYR A 137 11.28 -11.66 -2.03
C TYR A 137 11.63 -10.93 -3.33
N GLY A 138 12.83 -11.18 -3.87
CA GLY A 138 13.33 -10.61 -5.12
C GLY A 138 14.50 -9.65 -4.94
N ARG A 139 15.45 -9.68 -5.87
CA ARG A 139 16.55 -8.70 -5.96
C ARG A 139 16.44 -7.93 -7.29
N PRO A 140 16.76 -6.63 -7.30
CA PRO A 140 17.00 -5.75 -6.15
C PRO A 140 15.67 -5.18 -5.58
N ILE A 141 15.62 -4.99 -4.26
CA ILE A 141 14.56 -4.21 -3.61
C ILE A 141 14.97 -2.75 -3.77
N ASP A 142 14.35 -2.04 -4.70
CA ASP A 142 14.64 -0.64 -5.01
C ASP A 142 13.69 0.31 -4.28
N LYS A 143 12.38 0.01 -4.26
CA LYS A 143 11.33 0.83 -3.67
C LYS A 143 10.37 -0.04 -2.87
N VAL A 144 10.16 0.33 -1.61
CA VAL A 144 9.25 -0.39 -0.70
C VAL A 144 8.13 0.50 -0.19
N LEU A 145 8.36 1.82 -0.06
CA LEU A 145 7.34 2.79 0.31
C LEU A 145 6.37 3.01 -0.85
N LEU A 146 5.07 2.89 -0.56
CA LEU A 146 4.03 3.17 -1.54
C LEU A 146 4.15 4.61 -2.06
N PRO A 147 4.00 4.82 -3.38
CA PRO A 147 4.13 6.14 -3.98
C PRO A 147 3.06 7.09 -3.44
N LEU A 148 3.40 8.36 -3.32
CA LEU A 148 2.49 9.44 -2.96
C LEU A 148 2.77 10.61 -3.90
N ASP A 149 1.73 11.35 -4.26
CA ASP A 149 1.89 12.57 -5.05
C ASP A 149 2.57 13.65 -4.20
N GLU A 150 3.52 14.37 -4.79
CA GLU A 150 4.31 15.40 -4.09
C GLU A 150 3.44 16.52 -3.48
N SER A 151 2.26 16.75 -4.06
CA SER A 151 1.27 17.70 -3.53
C SER A 151 0.64 17.24 -2.21
N LEU A 152 0.66 15.94 -1.93
CA LEU A 152 0.11 15.34 -0.71
C LEU A 152 1.19 15.09 0.34
N PHE A 153 2.40 14.71 -0.08
CA PHE A 153 3.49 14.42 0.83
C PHE A 153 4.86 14.77 0.24
N SER A 154 5.68 15.49 1.01
CA SER A 154 7.05 15.84 0.61
C SER A 154 8.06 14.79 1.07
N PHE A 155 8.44 13.89 0.16
CA PHE A 155 9.54 12.94 0.40
C PHE A 155 10.88 13.65 0.65
N ALA A 156 11.08 14.86 0.13
CA ALA A 156 12.28 15.64 0.37
C ALA A 156 12.37 16.07 1.84
N LEU A 157 11.30 16.66 2.39
CA LEU A 157 11.24 17.05 3.81
C LEU A 157 11.31 15.83 4.73
N TYR A 158 10.67 14.72 4.36
CA TYR A 158 10.80 13.47 5.10
C TYR A 158 12.25 13.01 5.17
N ARG A 159 12.97 12.98 4.05
CA ARG A 159 14.38 12.58 3.99
C ARG A 159 15.29 13.54 4.76
N GLU A 160 15.03 14.84 4.71
CA GLU A 160 15.75 15.84 5.50
C GLU A 160 15.57 15.58 7.00
N ASN A 161 14.33 15.39 7.44
CA ASN A 161 14.02 15.03 8.84
C ASN A 161 14.73 13.75 9.26
N LEU A 162 14.71 12.71 8.42
CA LEU A 162 15.46 11.50 8.69
C LEU A 162 16.95 11.76 8.81
N SER A 163 17.55 12.55 7.91
CA SER A 163 18.99 12.84 7.91
C SER A 163 19.43 13.67 9.13
N SER A 164 18.53 14.49 9.66
CA SER A 164 18.79 15.36 10.81
C SER A 164 18.81 14.63 12.16
N ALA A 165 18.25 13.42 12.23
CA ALA A 165 18.21 12.64 13.46
C ALA A 165 19.62 12.25 13.92
N GLN A 166 20.00 12.68 15.12
CA GLN A 166 21.35 12.47 15.67
C GLN A 166 21.43 11.19 16.50
N THR A 167 20.29 10.72 17.00
CA THR A 167 20.21 9.49 17.80
C THR A 167 19.32 8.43 17.15
N MET A 168 19.54 7.16 17.49
CA MET A 168 18.69 6.06 17.05
C MET A 168 17.24 6.21 17.50
N LYS A 169 17.01 6.80 18.67
CA LYS A 169 15.67 7.06 19.20
C LYS A 169 14.94 8.10 18.35
N GLU A 170 15.61 9.20 18.00
CA GLU A 170 15.09 10.22 17.09
C GLU A 170 14.82 9.65 15.71
N LEU A 171 15.73 8.81 15.18
CA LEU A 171 15.55 8.18 13.88
C LEU A 171 14.31 7.30 13.85
N TYR A 172 14.11 6.44 14.85
CA TYR A 172 12.90 5.61 14.93
C TYR A 172 11.63 6.45 15.08
N ALA A 173 11.66 7.52 15.87
CA ALA A 173 10.52 8.41 16.04
C ALA A 173 10.18 9.15 14.73
N ALA A 174 11.19 9.65 14.02
CA ALA A 174 11.02 10.33 12.73
C ALA A 174 10.47 9.39 11.66
N ILE A 175 10.97 8.15 11.59
CA ILE A 175 10.44 7.13 10.69
C ILE A 175 8.98 6.85 11.03
N LYS A 176 8.67 6.59 12.32
CA LYS A 176 7.30 6.29 12.77
C LYS A 176 6.33 7.40 12.40
N LYS A 177 6.67 8.64 12.76
CA LYS A 177 5.85 9.82 12.45
C LYS A 177 5.61 9.95 10.94
N GLY A 178 6.66 9.87 10.12
CA GLY A 178 6.52 10.00 8.68
C GLY A 178 5.71 8.86 8.06
N THR A 179 5.91 7.61 8.51
CA THR A 179 5.13 6.47 8.01
C THR A 179 3.67 6.53 8.45
N ASP A 180 3.37 7.06 9.64
CA ASP A 180 1.99 7.26 10.10
C ASP A 180 1.28 8.30 9.23
N GLU A 181 1.94 9.43 8.97
CA GLU A 181 1.40 10.49 8.11
C GLU A 181 1.17 9.97 6.68
N MET A 182 2.15 9.28 6.10
CA MET A 182 2.01 8.63 4.80
C MET A 182 0.85 7.63 4.80
N PHE A 183 0.70 6.82 5.85
CA PHE A 183 -0.39 5.85 5.98
C PHE A 183 -1.75 6.54 5.99
N ASP A 184 -1.88 7.62 6.76
CA ASP A 184 -3.12 8.40 6.84
C ASP A 184 -3.46 9.02 5.48
N ILE A 185 -2.47 9.59 4.78
CA ILE A 185 -2.64 10.13 3.42
C ILE A 185 -3.07 9.03 2.45
N LEU A 186 -2.44 7.86 2.47
CA LEU A 186 -2.79 6.72 1.62
C LEU A 186 -4.24 6.27 1.88
N SER A 187 -4.62 6.13 3.16
CA SER A 187 -5.96 5.71 3.55
C SER A 187 -7.05 6.68 3.07
N ALA A 188 -6.78 7.98 3.14
CA ALA A 188 -7.73 9.02 2.80
C ALA A 188 -7.83 9.24 1.29
N ASN A 189 -6.69 9.26 0.58
CA ASN A 189 -6.62 9.78 -0.78
C ASN A 189 -6.48 8.72 -1.87
N TYR A 190 -6.21 7.46 -1.53
CA TYR A 190 -5.96 6.40 -2.51
C TYR A 190 -6.91 5.21 -2.36
N VAL A 191 -7.08 4.51 -3.48
CA VAL A 191 -7.79 3.25 -3.63
C VAL A 191 -6.84 2.26 -4.29
N PHE A 192 -6.89 1.01 -3.85
CA PHE A 192 -6.03 -0.07 -4.35
C PHE A 192 -6.87 -1.13 -5.06
N TYR A 193 -6.66 -1.30 -6.36
CA TYR A 193 -7.29 -2.35 -7.14
C TYR A 193 -6.44 -3.63 -7.14
N CYS A 194 -7.06 -4.74 -6.77
CA CYS A 194 -6.42 -6.05 -6.71
C CYS A 194 -6.26 -6.68 -8.11
N PRO A 195 -5.20 -7.47 -8.33
CA PRO A 195 -5.01 -8.21 -9.57
C PRO A 195 -6.12 -9.25 -9.79
N SER A 196 -6.65 -9.30 -11.00
CA SER A 196 -7.78 -10.16 -11.39
C SER A 196 -7.38 -11.63 -11.59
N GLY A 197 -6.08 -11.91 -11.79
CA GLY A 197 -5.57 -13.27 -12.04
C GLY A 197 -5.06 -14.05 -10.82
N GLY A 198 -5.35 -13.64 -9.58
CA GLY A 198 -4.51 -14.00 -8.43
C GLY A 198 -5.12 -14.68 -7.19
N VAL A 199 -6.43 -14.92 -7.10
CA VAL A 199 -7.05 -15.57 -5.92
C VAL A 199 -7.72 -16.90 -6.29
N ASN A 200 -7.16 -17.64 -7.25
CA ASN A 200 -7.69 -18.96 -7.62
C ASN A 200 -6.59 -19.96 -8.03
N ARG A 201 -5.62 -20.18 -7.14
CA ARG A 201 -4.71 -21.34 -7.24
C ARG A 201 -4.53 -22.02 -5.89
N GLN A 202 -5.63 -22.45 -5.26
CA GLN A 202 -5.58 -23.48 -4.21
C GLN A 202 -6.93 -24.13 -3.89
N SER A 203 -7.67 -24.63 -4.88
CA SER A 203 -8.69 -25.67 -4.64
C SER A 203 -9.29 -26.22 -5.94
N SER A 204 -8.67 -27.24 -6.52
CA SER A 204 -9.37 -28.38 -7.16
C SER A 204 -8.37 -29.38 -7.75
N LYS A 205 -7.74 -30.17 -6.88
CA LYS A 205 -7.51 -31.58 -7.23
C LYS A 205 -8.46 -32.39 -6.36
N ARG A 206 -9.64 -32.70 -6.91
CA ARG A 206 -10.41 -33.84 -6.41
C ARG A 206 -9.64 -35.11 -6.82
N PRO A 207 -9.51 -36.11 -5.94
CA PRO A 207 -8.99 -37.41 -6.34
C PRO A 207 -10.05 -38.07 -7.23
N SER A 208 -9.62 -38.51 -8.41
CA SER A 208 -10.39 -39.46 -9.21
C SER A 208 -10.38 -40.81 -8.49
N ALA A 209 -11.57 -41.36 -8.27
CA ALA A 209 -11.78 -42.74 -7.85
C ALA A 209 -11.28 -43.73 -8.91
#